data_AF-A0A3M0J321-F1
#
_entry.id   AF-A0A3M0J321-F1
#
_cell.length_a   1.000
_cell.length_b   1.000
_cell.length_c   1.000
_cell.angle_alpha   90.00
_cell.angle_beta   90.00
_cell.angle_gamma   90.00
#
_symmetry.space_group_name_H-M   'P 1'
#
loop_
_entity.id
_entity.type
_entity.pdbx_description
1 polymer ?
#
loop_
_entity_poly.entity_id
_entity_poly.type
_entity_poly.pdbx_seq_one_letter_code
_entity_poly.pdbx_strand_id
1 'polypeptide(L)'
;MLRNGAAGGGGAAAGGGGHRPVRVWCDGCYDMVHYGHSNQLRQARAMGDYLIVGVHTDEEIAKHKGPPVFTQEERYKMVQAIKWVDEIAPGAPYVTTLETLDKYSCDFCVHGDDITLTIDGKDTYEEVKTAGRYRECKRTQGVSTTDLVGRMLLMTKAHHSNIDEDLDYRKHTDNFGKGPKGHSPWTGVSQFLQTSQKIIQFASGKEPQPGDTIIYVAGAFDLFHVGHVDFLEKVHQLAEKPYIIAGLHFDQEVNRYKGKNYPIMNIHERTLSVLACRYVSEVVIGAPYAVTADLLDHFRVALVCHGMTEVVPDKDGSDPYEEVWMNENLMALCDFCRLEFEARNQKKEAKELAVLEAMRRLEEEKH
;
A
#
# COMPACT_ATOMS: atom_id res chain seq x y z
N MET A 1 50.09 -22.92 51.29
CA MET A 1 50.87 -22.18 50.28
C MET A 1 49.86 -21.70 49.24
N LEU A 2 49.61 -20.44 48.93
CA LEU A 2 50.08 -19.11 49.35
C LEU A 2 48.89 -18.17 49.08
N ARG A 3 48.59 -17.24 50.00
CA ARG A 3 47.83 -16.01 49.73
C ARG A 3 48.84 -14.90 49.39
N ASN A 4 48.39 -13.95 48.55
CA ASN A 4 48.89 -12.59 48.23
C ASN A 4 49.02 -12.42 46.70
N GLY A 5 48.59 -11.33 46.06
CA GLY A 5 48.11 -10.03 46.53
C GLY A 5 47.58 -9.20 45.35
N ALA A 6 47.04 -8.03 45.67
CA ALA A 6 46.33 -7.11 44.78
C ALA A 6 47.24 -6.28 43.85
N ALA A 7 46.71 -5.95 42.66
CA ALA A 7 46.95 -4.74 41.85
C ALA A 7 45.96 -4.83 40.66
N GLY A 8 45.26 -3.81 40.17
CA GLY A 8 45.15 -2.39 40.44
C GLY A 8 43.98 -1.90 39.57
N GLY A 9 43.18 -0.99 40.11
CA GLY A 9 42.01 -0.42 39.42
C GLY A 9 42.44 0.42 38.23
N GLY A 10 42.21 -0.11 37.03
CA GLY A 10 42.17 0.66 35.80
C GLY A 10 40.72 0.80 35.38
N GLY A 11 40.09 1.92 35.77
CA GLY A 11 38.79 2.32 35.23
C GLY A 11 38.94 2.62 33.74
N ALA A 12 38.72 1.61 32.90
CA ALA A 12 38.43 1.84 31.50
C ALA A 12 37.01 2.39 31.45
N ALA A 13 36.91 3.71 31.28
CA ALA A 13 35.68 4.37 30.90
C ALA A 13 35.13 3.67 29.66
N ALA A 14 34.04 2.91 29.84
CA ALA A 14 33.23 2.42 28.74
C ALA A 14 32.64 3.65 28.04
N GLY A 15 33.32 4.12 27.00
CA GLY A 15 32.78 5.10 26.09
C GLY A 15 31.50 4.53 25.50
N GLY A 16 30.36 5.05 25.94
CA GLY A 16 29.05 4.77 25.37
C GLY A 16 28.99 5.30 23.95
N GLY A 17 29.53 4.55 23.00
CA GLY A 17 29.34 4.78 21.57
C GLY A 17 27.94 4.34 21.18
N GLY A 18 26.95 5.21 21.34
CA GLY A 18 25.62 4.98 20.78
C GLY A 18 25.73 4.77 19.27
N HIS A 19 25.12 3.70 18.75
CA HIS A 19 25.02 3.43 17.32
C HIS A 19 24.30 4.61 16.64
N ARG A 20 24.98 5.32 15.73
CA ARG A 20 24.32 6.35 14.91
C ARG A 20 23.28 5.64 14.03
N PRO A 21 21.99 6.04 14.06
CA PRO A 21 20.97 5.40 13.25
C PRO A 21 21.27 5.60 11.76
N VAL A 22 21.16 4.52 10.99
CA VAL A 22 21.30 4.53 9.53
C VAL A 22 20.01 5.03 8.90
N ARG A 23 20.08 6.17 8.20
CA ARG A 23 18.93 6.82 7.56
C ARG A 23 18.89 6.46 6.07
N VAL A 24 17.76 5.96 5.62
CA VAL A 24 17.55 5.45 4.27
C VAL A 24 16.60 6.38 3.52
N TRP A 25 16.91 6.62 2.24
CA TRP A 25 16.08 7.39 1.34
C TRP A 25 15.44 6.50 0.27
N CYS A 26 14.14 6.65 0.04
CA CYS A 26 13.49 6.25 -1.21
C CYS A 26 12.81 7.46 -1.82
N ASP A 27 12.61 7.46 -3.13
CA ASP A 27 11.73 8.42 -3.77
C ASP A 27 10.95 7.78 -4.91
N GLY A 28 9.88 8.44 -5.31
CA GLY A 28 9.07 7.98 -6.42
C GLY A 28 7.77 8.75 -6.56
N CYS A 29 7.02 8.40 -7.61
CA CYS A 29 5.69 8.95 -7.83
C CYS A 29 4.70 8.44 -6.78
N TYR A 30 4.77 7.14 -6.45
CA TYR A 30 3.79 6.44 -5.60
C TYR A 30 2.34 6.69 -6.04
N ASP A 31 2.12 6.71 -7.36
CA ASP A 31 0.80 6.83 -7.97
C ASP A 31 0.17 5.44 -8.09
N MET A 32 -1.06 5.27 -7.57
CA MET A 32 -1.68 3.96 -7.38
C MET A 32 -0.82 2.98 -6.55
N VAL A 33 -0.58 3.32 -5.28
CA VAL A 33 0.18 2.45 -4.36
C VAL A 33 -0.42 1.04 -4.30
N HIS A 34 0.46 0.04 -4.27
CA HIS A 34 0.12 -1.37 -4.17
C HIS A 34 1.17 -2.11 -3.32
N TYR A 35 0.95 -3.38 -3.01
CA TYR A 35 1.84 -4.16 -2.14
C TYR A 35 3.29 -4.27 -2.67
N GLY A 36 3.50 -4.03 -3.96
CA GLY A 36 4.83 -3.95 -4.58
C GLY A 36 5.66 -2.78 -4.07
N HIS A 37 5.07 -1.57 -4.04
CA HIS A 37 5.67 -0.39 -3.41
C HIS A 37 5.89 -0.61 -1.91
N SER A 38 4.90 -1.22 -1.24
CA SER A 38 5.00 -1.52 0.19
C SER A 38 6.17 -2.48 0.50
N ASN A 39 6.38 -3.51 -0.33
CA ASN A 39 7.50 -4.44 -0.17
C ASN A 39 8.87 -3.80 -0.53
N GLN A 40 8.92 -2.87 -1.48
CA GLN A 40 10.12 -2.06 -1.74
C GLN A 40 10.49 -1.26 -0.48
N LEU A 41 9.54 -0.55 0.10
CA LEU A 41 9.75 0.26 1.31
C LEU A 41 10.11 -0.61 2.52
N ARG A 42 9.51 -1.80 2.66
CA ARG A 42 9.93 -2.80 3.66
C ARG A 42 11.39 -3.21 3.49
N GLN A 43 11.81 -3.53 2.26
CA GLN A 43 13.19 -3.90 1.96
C GLN A 43 14.15 -2.75 2.25
N ALA A 44 13.80 -1.52 1.85
CA ALA A 44 14.59 -0.33 2.14
C ALA A 44 14.73 -0.07 3.64
N ARG A 45 13.61 -0.12 4.39
CA ARG A 45 13.61 0.05 5.84
C ARG A 45 14.45 -1.00 6.56
N ALA A 46 14.55 -2.22 6.03
CA ALA A 46 15.37 -3.29 6.59
C ALA A 46 16.89 -3.09 6.36
N MET A 47 17.29 -2.15 5.50
CA MET A 47 18.71 -1.82 5.26
C MET A 47 19.24 -0.76 6.22
N GLY A 48 18.39 -0.15 7.05
CA GLY A 48 18.79 0.85 8.03
C GLY A 48 17.82 0.93 9.22
N ASP A 49 17.85 2.05 9.94
CA ASP A 49 17.10 2.29 11.17
C ASP A 49 15.97 3.32 11.02
N TYR A 50 15.95 4.09 9.93
CA TYR A 50 14.94 5.12 9.69
C TYR A 50 14.74 5.31 8.18
N LEU A 51 13.50 5.28 7.70
CA LEU A 51 13.17 5.42 6.28
C LEU A 51 12.42 6.74 6.00
N ILE A 52 13.03 7.55 5.13
CA ILE A 52 12.43 8.76 4.57
C ILE A 52 12.03 8.49 3.13
N VAL A 53 10.81 8.89 2.76
CA VAL A 53 10.30 8.71 1.40
C VAL A 53 9.98 10.06 0.75
N GLY A 54 10.75 10.41 -0.27
CA GLY A 54 10.49 11.52 -1.17
C GLY A 54 9.32 11.23 -2.11
N VAL A 55 8.37 12.15 -2.20
CA VAL A 55 7.24 12.02 -3.12
C VAL A 55 7.19 13.25 -4.02
N HIS A 56 7.23 13.03 -5.34
CA HIS A 56 7.26 14.13 -6.32
C HIS A 56 5.91 14.87 -6.38
N THR A 57 5.94 16.15 -6.78
CA THR A 57 4.73 16.93 -7.05
C THR A 57 4.05 16.49 -8.35
N ASP A 58 2.78 16.86 -8.51
CA ASP A 58 2.02 16.57 -9.75
C ASP A 58 2.68 17.25 -10.97
N GLU A 59 3.14 18.49 -10.79
CA GLU A 59 3.86 19.25 -11.82
C GLU A 59 5.18 18.59 -12.24
N GLU A 60 5.94 18.05 -11.28
CA GLU A 60 7.22 17.42 -11.57
C GLU A 60 7.06 16.09 -12.30
N ILE A 61 6.02 15.32 -11.95
CA ILE A 61 5.66 14.08 -12.64
C ILE A 61 5.26 14.38 -14.09
N ALA A 62 4.43 15.39 -14.31
CA ALA A 62 3.90 15.75 -15.62
C ALA A 62 4.99 16.21 -16.63
N LYS A 63 6.16 16.65 -16.16
CA LYS A 63 7.31 16.98 -17.02
C LYS A 63 7.98 15.75 -17.62
N HIS A 64 7.93 14.61 -16.93
CA HIS A 64 8.69 13.42 -17.28
C HIS A 64 7.82 12.32 -17.89
N LYS A 65 6.54 12.26 -17.50
CA LYS A 65 5.55 11.30 -17.98
C LYS A 65 4.15 11.91 -17.96
N GLY A 66 3.13 11.11 -18.25
CA GLY A 66 1.74 11.53 -18.13
C GLY A 66 1.41 12.00 -16.69
N PRO A 67 0.40 12.88 -16.53
CA PRO A 67 -0.02 13.35 -15.21
C PRO A 67 -0.44 12.17 -14.32
N PRO A 68 -0.17 12.23 -13.01
CA PRO A 68 -0.55 11.16 -12.09
C PRO A 68 -2.07 11.07 -11.94
N VAL A 69 -2.56 9.86 -11.63
CA VAL A 69 -3.99 9.61 -11.39
C VAL A 69 -4.43 10.24 -10.06
N PHE A 70 -3.59 10.10 -9.02
CA PHE A 70 -3.82 10.66 -7.69
C PHE A 70 -3.10 11.99 -7.53
N THR A 71 -3.77 12.92 -6.85
CA THR A 71 -3.16 14.20 -6.45
C THR A 71 -1.98 13.94 -5.51
N GLN A 72 -1.04 14.87 -5.48
CA GLN A 72 0.13 14.75 -4.60
C GLN A 72 -0.24 14.55 -3.13
N GLU A 73 -1.30 15.20 -2.62
CA GLU A 73 -1.74 15.05 -1.23
C GLU A 73 -2.26 13.64 -0.92
N GLU A 74 -2.98 13.03 -1.87
CA GLU A 74 -3.43 11.64 -1.74
C GLU A 74 -2.23 10.67 -1.73
N ARG A 75 -1.22 10.94 -2.57
CA ARG A 75 0.01 10.14 -2.63
C ARG A 75 0.83 10.30 -1.34
N TYR A 76 0.97 11.52 -0.83
CA TYR A 76 1.63 11.80 0.46
C TYR A 76 0.96 11.03 1.59
N LYS A 77 -0.37 11.11 1.71
CA LYS A 77 -1.13 10.42 2.75
C LYS A 77 -1.00 8.90 2.64
N MET A 78 -1.08 8.37 1.43
CA MET A 78 -0.98 6.93 1.18
C MET A 78 0.40 6.38 1.55
N VAL A 79 1.48 7.08 1.19
CA VAL A 79 2.85 6.68 1.54
C VAL A 79 3.07 6.75 3.05
N GLN A 80 2.62 7.82 3.71
CA GLN A 80 2.72 7.96 5.17
C GLN A 80 1.98 6.84 5.92
N ALA A 81 0.90 6.29 5.35
CA ALA A 81 0.15 5.19 5.97
C ALA A 81 0.89 3.85 6.00
N ILE A 82 1.96 3.68 5.20
CA ILE A 82 2.75 2.45 5.17
C ILE A 82 3.63 2.38 6.42
N LYS A 83 3.56 1.26 7.15
CA LYS A 83 4.17 1.14 8.49
C LYS A 83 5.69 1.16 8.55
N TRP A 84 6.37 0.95 7.43
CA TRP A 84 7.82 1.01 7.34
C TRP A 84 8.35 2.42 7.05
N VAL A 85 7.47 3.36 6.67
CA VAL A 85 7.83 4.74 6.40
C VAL A 85 7.82 5.51 7.71
N ASP A 86 8.94 6.13 8.05
CA ASP A 86 9.04 6.95 9.26
C ASP A 86 8.64 8.41 8.95
N GLU A 87 9.06 8.93 7.79
CA GLU A 87 8.85 10.32 7.38
C GLU A 87 8.64 10.45 5.86
N ILE A 88 7.75 11.35 5.44
CA ILE A 88 7.63 11.75 4.04
C ILE A 88 8.36 13.06 3.77
N ALA A 89 8.93 13.19 2.57
CA ALA A 89 9.52 14.42 2.05
C ALA A 89 8.72 14.89 0.82
N PRO A 90 7.72 15.78 1.00
CA PRO A 90 6.92 16.32 -0.09
C PRO A 90 7.76 17.11 -1.10
N GLY A 91 7.38 17.06 -2.37
CA GLY A 91 8.05 17.81 -3.43
C GLY A 91 9.51 17.39 -3.65
N ALA A 92 9.81 16.11 -3.49
CA ALA A 92 11.13 15.58 -3.79
C ALA A 92 11.45 15.73 -5.29
N PRO A 93 12.70 16.07 -5.66
CA PRO A 93 13.15 16.10 -7.05
C PRO A 93 12.89 14.76 -7.77
N TYR A 94 12.73 14.78 -9.10
CA TYR A 94 12.45 13.57 -9.86
C TYR A 94 13.61 12.56 -9.87
N VAL A 95 14.85 13.04 -9.75
CA VAL A 95 16.07 12.22 -9.70
C VAL A 95 16.75 12.42 -8.36
N THR A 96 17.10 11.32 -7.69
CA THR A 96 17.88 11.36 -6.45
C THR A 96 19.27 11.95 -6.70
N THR A 97 19.65 12.97 -5.93
CA THR A 97 20.98 13.60 -5.95
C THR A 97 21.68 13.46 -4.61
N LEU A 98 23.01 13.61 -4.58
CA LEU A 98 23.76 13.65 -3.32
C LEU A 98 23.31 14.82 -2.43
N GLU A 99 22.99 15.96 -3.03
CA GLU A 99 22.43 17.12 -2.32
C GLU A 99 21.14 16.76 -1.55
N THR A 100 20.25 15.99 -2.17
CA THR A 100 19.01 15.54 -1.53
C THR A 100 19.31 14.61 -0.36
N LEU A 101 20.23 13.65 -0.55
CA LEU A 101 20.61 12.74 0.52
C LEU A 101 21.25 13.49 1.70
N ASP A 102 22.11 14.47 1.43
CA ASP A 102 22.76 15.27 2.45
C ASP A 102 21.77 16.17 3.19
N LYS A 103 20.83 16.80 2.45
CA LYS A 103 19.75 17.63 3.02
C LYS A 103 18.94 16.88 4.08
N TYR A 104 18.61 15.61 3.83
CA TYR A 104 17.84 14.78 4.76
C TYR A 104 18.72 13.90 5.68
N SER A 105 20.03 14.07 5.60
CA SER A 105 21.03 13.28 6.34
C SER A 105 20.88 11.77 6.13
N CYS A 106 20.50 11.34 4.93
CA CYS A 106 20.40 9.93 4.56
C CYS A 106 21.75 9.37 4.14
N ASP A 107 22.09 8.17 4.62
CA ASP A 107 23.38 7.55 4.31
C ASP A 107 23.40 7.02 2.87
N PHE A 108 22.27 6.49 2.36
CA PHE A 108 22.12 6.02 0.98
C PHE A 108 20.65 6.02 0.52
N CYS A 109 20.44 5.92 -0.80
CA CYS A 109 19.12 5.65 -1.37
C CYS A 109 18.93 4.18 -1.75
N VAL A 110 17.67 3.76 -1.80
CA VAL A 110 17.26 2.42 -2.24
C VAL A 110 16.25 2.53 -3.38
N HIS A 111 16.58 1.91 -4.51
CA HIS A 111 15.72 1.84 -5.70
C HIS A 111 15.56 0.38 -6.17
N GLY A 112 14.62 0.16 -7.09
CA GLY A 112 14.48 -1.14 -7.76
C GLY A 112 15.63 -1.39 -8.74
N ASP A 113 15.75 -2.64 -9.20
CA ASP A 113 16.73 -3.09 -10.19
C ASP A 113 16.33 -2.75 -11.65
N ASP A 114 15.52 -1.71 -11.85
CA ASP A 114 15.06 -1.26 -13.16
C ASP A 114 16.19 -0.56 -13.94
N ILE A 115 16.16 -0.70 -15.28
CA ILE A 115 17.11 0.00 -16.16
C ILE A 115 16.76 1.48 -16.20
N THR A 116 17.61 2.33 -15.61
CA THR A 116 17.42 3.78 -15.54
C THR A 116 18.51 4.49 -16.33
N LEU A 117 18.32 4.56 -17.65
CA LEU A 117 19.23 5.26 -18.56
C LEU A 117 18.57 6.53 -19.08
N THR A 118 19.34 7.61 -19.19
CA THR A 118 18.98 8.80 -19.95
C THR A 118 18.96 8.49 -21.44
N ILE A 119 18.45 9.43 -22.25
CA ILE A 119 18.41 9.30 -23.73
C ILE A 119 19.82 9.07 -24.30
N ASP A 120 20.84 9.62 -23.65
CA ASP A 120 22.25 9.47 -24.03
C ASP A 120 22.87 8.13 -23.57
N GLY A 121 22.08 7.23 -22.97
CA GLY A 121 22.52 5.93 -22.47
C GLY A 121 23.30 6.00 -21.15
N LYS A 122 23.22 7.12 -20.43
CA LYS A 122 23.90 7.33 -19.16
C LYS A 122 23.00 6.94 -17.98
N ASP A 123 23.56 6.32 -16.95
CA ASP A 123 22.78 5.98 -15.75
C ASP A 123 22.25 7.23 -15.04
N THR A 124 20.94 7.28 -14.80
CA THR A 124 20.28 8.40 -14.12
C THR A 124 20.82 8.62 -12.70
N TYR A 125 21.35 7.58 -12.06
CA TYR A 125 21.89 7.61 -10.70
C TYR A 125 23.43 7.51 -10.65
N GLU A 126 24.13 7.79 -11.75
CA GLU A 126 25.60 7.66 -11.83
C GLU A 126 26.33 8.37 -10.67
N GLU A 127 25.91 9.60 -10.34
CA GLU A 127 26.49 10.38 -9.24
C GLU A 127 26.40 9.64 -7.90
N VAL A 128 25.21 9.14 -7.56
CA VAL A 128 24.94 8.48 -6.29
C VAL A 128 25.59 7.09 -6.23
N LYS A 129 25.63 6.38 -7.36
CA LYS A 129 26.33 5.09 -7.51
C LYS A 129 27.83 5.25 -7.32
N THR A 130 28.44 6.26 -7.95
CA THR A 130 29.88 6.55 -7.84
C THR A 130 30.28 6.91 -6.40
N ALA A 131 29.42 7.59 -5.67
CA ALA A 131 29.62 7.90 -4.25
C ALA A 131 29.41 6.69 -3.31
N GLY A 132 29.02 5.51 -3.83
CA GLY A 132 28.74 4.33 -3.01
C GLY A 132 27.48 4.42 -2.16
N ARG A 133 26.57 5.37 -2.46
CA ARG A 133 25.36 5.70 -1.69
C ARG A 133 24.07 5.23 -2.38
N TYR A 134 24.18 4.26 -3.28
CA TYR A 134 23.06 3.61 -3.97
C TYR A 134 22.95 2.14 -3.54
N ARG A 135 21.74 1.65 -3.31
CA ARG A 135 21.44 0.25 -3.01
C ARG A 135 20.23 -0.20 -3.82
N GLU A 136 20.20 -1.48 -4.17
CA GLU A 136 19.13 -2.08 -4.95
C GLU A 136 18.28 -3.00 -4.08
N CYS A 137 16.98 -3.03 -4.34
CA CYS A 137 16.05 -3.99 -3.78
C CYS A 137 15.39 -4.79 -4.90
N LYS A 138 14.93 -6.01 -4.56
CA LYS A 138 14.33 -6.89 -5.56
C LYS A 138 12.94 -6.43 -5.90
N ARG A 139 12.63 -6.36 -7.20
CA ARG A 139 11.27 -6.11 -7.70
C ARG A 139 10.29 -7.15 -7.14
N THR A 140 9.10 -6.68 -6.78
CA THR A 140 8.05 -7.54 -6.23
C THR A 140 7.34 -8.32 -7.35
N GLN A 141 7.27 -9.63 -7.20
CA GLN A 141 6.57 -10.54 -8.11
C GLN A 141 5.05 -10.38 -8.02
N GLY A 142 4.36 -10.43 -9.16
CA GLY A 142 2.90 -10.55 -9.25
C GLY A 142 2.11 -9.24 -9.27
N VAL A 143 2.77 -8.07 -9.30
CA VAL A 143 2.08 -6.78 -9.43
C VAL A 143 2.92 -5.71 -10.10
N SER A 144 2.25 -4.89 -10.92
CA SER A 144 2.73 -3.59 -11.38
C SER A 144 1.55 -2.66 -11.61
N THR A 145 1.75 -1.34 -11.63
CA THR A 145 0.68 -0.38 -11.97
C THR A 145 0.07 -0.69 -13.35
N THR A 146 0.91 -1.07 -14.34
CA THR A 146 0.45 -1.46 -15.68
C THR A 146 -0.44 -2.70 -15.66
N ASP A 147 -0.08 -3.72 -14.87
CA ASP A 147 -0.91 -4.91 -14.67
C ASP A 147 -2.27 -4.53 -14.03
N LEU A 148 -2.27 -3.74 -12.95
CA LEU A 148 -3.50 -3.30 -12.29
C LEU A 148 -4.42 -2.51 -13.23
N VAL A 149 -3.86 -1.58 -14.02
CA VAL A 149 -4.62 -0.85 -15.05
C VAL A 149 -5.16 -1.82 -16.10
N GLY A 150 -4.36 -2.80 -16.53
CA GLY A 150 -4.81 -3.87 -17.42
C GLY A 150 -6.01 -4.64 -16.87
N ARG A 151 -6.01 -5.01 -15.59
CA ARG A 151 -7.15 -5.67 -14.92
C ARG A 151 -8.41 -4.80 -14.90
N MET A 152 -8.25 -3.48 -14.73
CA MET A 152 -9.38 -2.53 -14.77
C MET A 152 -9.96 -2.39 -16.17
N LEU A 153 -9.11 -2.34 -17.20
CA LEU A 153 -9.55 -2.12 -18.59
C LEU A 153 -10.09 -3.39 -19.25
N LEU A 154 -9.47 -4.54 -19.00
CA LEU A 154 -9.81 -5.79 -19.66
C LEU A 154 -11.10 -6.41 -19.12
N MET A 155 -11.53 -6.02 -17.91
CA MET A 155 -12.77 -6.49 -17.29
C MET A 155 -12.88 -8.03 -17.23
N THR A 156 -11.75 -8.76 -17.23
CA THR A 156 -11.70 -10.22 -17.12
C THR A 156 -11.61 -10.66 -15.67
N LYS A 157 -11.93 -11.94 -15.39
CA LYS A 157 -11.76 -12.59 -14.08
C LYS A 157 -10.56 -13.54 -14.03
N ALA A 158 -9.74 -13.55 -15.08
CA ALA A 158 -8.65 -14.53 -15.22
C ALA A 158 -7.63 -14.44 -14.08
N HIS A 159 -7.46 -13.27 -13.46
CA HIS A 159 -6.58 -13.05 -12.30
C HIS A 159 -7.12 -13.64 -10.98
N HIS A 160 -8.35 -14.15 -10.94
CA HIS A 160 -8.92 -14.83 -9.77
C HIS A 160 -8.46 -16.29 -9.67
N SER A 161 -7.99 -16.89 -10.77
CA SER A 161 -7.62 -18.30 -10.85
C SER A 161 -6.13 -18.47 -11.15
N ASN A 162 -5.43 -19.26 -10.33
CA ASN A 162 -4.05 -19.72 -10.59
C ASN A 162 -3.94 -20.73 -11.76
N ILE A 163 -5.00 -20.89 -12.56
CA ILE A 163 -5.09 -21.90 -13.62
C ILE A 163 -4.88 -21.18 -14.95
N ASP A 164 -3.71 -21.45 -15.52
CA ASP A 164 -3.24 -21.06 -16.85
C ASP A 164 -4.23 -21.58 -17.92
N GLU A 165 -4.84 -20.67 -18.70
CA GLU A 165 -5.27 -20.86 -20.10
C GLU A 165 -6.17 -19.69 -20.55
N ASP A 166 -5.64 -18.47 -20.60
CA ASP A 166 -6.26 -17.44 -21.45
C ASP A 166 -5.18 -16.69 -22.25
N LEU A 167 -4.86 -17.26 -23.42
CA LEU A 167 -3.89 -16.76 -24.39
C LEU A 167 -4.18 -15.32 -24.83
N ASP A 168 -5.44 -14.87 -24.76
CA ASP A 168 -5.83 -13.53 -25.19
C ASP A 168 -5.57 -12.46 -24.14
N TYR A 169 -5.62 -12.77 -22.84
CA TYR A 169 -5.25 -11.83 -21.78
C TYR A 169 -3.76 -11.47 -21.85
N ARG A 170 -2.87 -12.48 -21.99
CA ARG A 170 -1.42 -12.26 -22.10
C ARG A 170 -1.07 -11.38 -23.30
N LYS A 171 -1.74 -11.58 -24.44
CA LYS A 171 -1.54 -10.75 -25.64
C LYS A 171 -1.88 -9.27 -25.41
N HIS A 172 -2.90 -8.98 -24.59
CA HIS A 172 -3.38 -7.61 -24.38
C HIS A 172 -2.57 -6.86 -23.32
N THR A 173 -2.21 -7.50 -22.21
CA THR A 173 -1.39 -6.83 -21.20
C THR A 173 0.05 -6.60 -21.66
N ASP A 174 0.58 -7.50 -22.49
CA ASP A 174 1.87 -7.31 -23.17
C ASP A 174 1.87 -6.11 -24.11
N ASN A 175 0.71 -5.61 -24.57
CA ASN A 175 0.63 -4.40 -25.40
C ASN A 175 0.76 -3.10 -24.59
N PHE A 176 0.37 -3.07 -23.32
CA PHE A 176 0.45 -1.86 -22.48
C PHE A 176 1.88 -1.52 -22.05
N GLY A 177 2.82 -2.47 -22.12
CA GLY A 177 4.24 -2.29 -21.78
C GLY A 177 5.16 -1.99 -22.99
N LYS A 178 4.63 -1.80 -24.20
CA LYS A 178 5.46 -1.71 -25.42
C LYS A 178 6.02 -0.30 -25.66
N GLY A 179 7.28 -0.10 -25.26
CA GLY A 179 8.19 0.74 -26.05
C GLY A 179 8.63 -0.01 -27.32
N PRO A 180 9.16 0.67 -28.36
CA PRO A 180 9.45 0.06 -29.68
C PRO A 180 10.39 -1.16 -29.68
N LYS A 181 11.06 -1.48 -28.56
CA LYS A 181 12.00 -2.60 -28.41
C LYS A 181 12.00 -3.29 -27.03
N GLY A 182 10.97 -3.11 -26.19
CA GLY A 182 10.96 -3.64 -24.81
C GLY A 182 9.86 -4.68 -24.56
N HIS A 183 10.23 -5.92 -24.27
CA HIS A 183 9.33 -6.96 -23.75
C HIS A 183 9.53 -7.03 -22.24
N SER A 184 8.52 -6.67 -21.43
CA SER A 184 8.57 -6.90 -19.97
C SER A 184 7.91 -8.24 -19.66
N PRO A 185 8.60 -9.20 -19.01
CA PRO A 185 7.99 -10.48 -18.62
C PRO A 185 6.88 -10.36 -17.55
N TRP A 186 6.70 -9.16 -16.98
CA TRP A 186 5.99 -8.92 -15.72
C TRP A 186 4.59 -8.29 -15.89
N THR A 187 4.10 -8.16 -17.12
CA THR A 187 2.80 -7.56 -17.45
C THR A 187 1.65 -8.57 -17.49
N GLY A 188 1.87 -9.85 -17.22
CA GLY A 188 0.81 -10.87 -17.24
C GLY A 188 -0.05 -10.93 -15.96
N VAL A 189 -1.27 -11.49 -16.10
CA VAL A 189 -2.29 -11.80 -15.06
C VAL A 189 -1.65 -12.19 -13.72
N SER A 190 -2.24 -11.83 -12.58
CA SER A 190 -1.69 -12.09 -11.22
C SER A 190 -0.99 -13.46 -11.11
N GLN A 191 0.33 -13.46 -11.22
CA GLN A 191 1.20 -14.63 -10.96
C GLN A 191 1.62 -14.65 -9.48
N PHE A 192 0.78 -14.11 -8.61
CA PHE A 192 1.14 -13.91 -7.22
C PHE A 192 1.22 -15.25 -6.49
N LEU A 193 2.44 -15.75 -6.31
CA LEU A 193 2.71 -16.91 -5.47
C LEU A 193 2.74 -16.49 -4.00
N GLN A 194 1.65 -16.75 -3.28
CA GLN A 194 1.63 -16.52 -1.84
C GLN A 194 2.52 -17.54 -1.13
N THR A 195 3.32 -17.07 -0.18
CA THR A 195 4.09 -17.95 0.71
C THR A 195 3.92 -17.48 2.14
N SER A 196 4.01 -18.40 3.10
CA SER A 196 4.01 -18.06 4.54
C SER A 196 5.07 -17.00 4.87
N GLN A 197 6.23 -17.07 4.22
CA GLN A 197 7.31 -16.10 4.37
C GLN A 197 6.89 -14.67 3.99
N LYS A 198 6.12 -14.49 2.90
CA LYS A 198 5.62 -13.16 2.50
C LYS A 198 4.63 -12.60 3.52
N ILE A 199 3.75 -13.44 4.05
CA ILE A 199 2.80 -13.04 5.10
C ILE A 199 3.57 -12.63 6.36
N ILE A 200 4.53 -13.44 6.82
CA ILE A 200 5.35 -13.12 8.01
C ILE A 200 6.12 -11.81 7.84
N GLN A 201 6.66 -11.54 6.65
CA GLN A 201 7.35 -10.28 6.36
C GLN A 201 6.44 -9.05 6.42
N PHE A 202 5.15 -9.23 6.17
CA PHE A 202 4.15 -8.17 6.18
C PHE A 202 3.37 -8.10 7.49
N ALA A 203 3.26 -9.17 8.27
CA ALA A 203 2.53 -9.17 9.53
C ALA A 203 3.30 -8.41 10.62
N SER A 204 2.58 -7.86 11.60
CA SER A 204 3.20 -7.33 12.81
C SER A 204 3.72 -8.46 13.71
N GLY A 205 3.03 -9.61 13.70
CA GLY A 205 3.30 -10.78 14.54
C GLY A 205 2.99 -10.57 16.01
N LYS A 206 2.21 -9.54 16.37
CA LYS A 206 1.89 -9.20 17.76
C LYS A 206 0.48 -9.67 18.11
N GLU A 207 0.35 -10.43 19.18
CA GLU A 207 -0.93 -10.78 19.79
C GLU A 207 -1.48 -9.60 20.62
N PRO A 208 -2.82 -9.50 20.81
CA PRO A 208 -3.43 -8.50 21.68
C PRO A 208 -2.87 -8.59 23.11
N GLN A 209 -2.49 -7.46 23.69
CA GLN A 209 -1.97 -7.37 25.05
C GLN A 209 -3.08 -6.99 26.05
N PRO A 210 -2.91 -7.29 27.36
CA PRO A 210 -3.84 -6.80 28.37
C PRO A 210 -3.98 -5.27 28.33
N GLY A 211 -5.21 -4.79 28.14
CA GLY A 211 -5.53 -3.38 28.01
C GLY A 211 -5.64 -2.87 26.57
N ASP A 212 -5.38 -3.71 25.56
CA ASP A 212 -5.69 -3.38 24.17
C ASP A 212 -7.21 -3.49 23.93
N THR A 213 -7.74 -2.56 23.15
CA THR A 213 -9.13 -2.60 22.66
C THR A 213 -9.15 -3.28 21.31
N ILE A 214 -9.72 -4.48 21.24
CA ILE A 214 -9.82 -5.24 19.98
C ILE A 214 -10.97 -4.69 19.15
N ILE A 215 -10.64 -4.14 17.97
CA ILE A 215 -11.59 -3.52 17.05
C ILE A 215 -11.63 -4.32 15.75
N TYR A 216 -12.80 -4.79 15.35
CA TYR A 216 -13.00 -5.54 14.11
C TYR A 216 -13.61 -4.64 13.02
N VAL A 217 -13.07 -4.74 11.82
CA VAL A 217 -13.60 -4.10 10.61
C VAL A 217 -13.62 -5.13 9.48
N ALA A 218 -14.62 -5.09 8.61
CA ALA A 218 -14.74 -6.08 7.53
C ALA A 218 -15.00 -5.43 6.17
N GLY A 219 -14.60 -6.11 5.09
CA GLY A 219 -14.93 -5.66 3.75
C GLY A 219 -14.11 -6.29 2.64
N ALA A 220 -14.22 -5.69 1.46
CA ALA A 220 -13.40 -6.07 0.32
C ALA A 220 -11.94 -5.65 0.52
N PHE A 221 -11.70 -4.37 0.88
CA PHE A 221 -10.36 -3.75 0.84
C PHE A 221 -9.63 -3.99 -0.51
N ASP A 222 -10.40 -4.00 -1.59
CA ASP A 222 -9.88 -4.13 -2.95
C ASP A 222 -9.24 -2.81 -3.40
N LEU A 223 -8.15 -2.89 -4.15
CA LEU A 223 -7.29 -1.74 -4.50
C LEU A 223 -7.07 -0.80 -3.30
N PHE A 224 -6.52 -1.33 -2.20
CA PHE A 224 -6.37 -0.60 -0.94
C PHE A 224 -5.82 0.83 -1.16
N HIS A 225 -6.60 1.84 -0.74
CA HIS A 225 -6.48 3.24 -1.17
C HIS A 225 -6.70 4.21 -0.01
N VAL A 226 -6.50 5.51 -0.24
CA VAL A 226 -6.58 6.56 0.78
C VAL A 226 -7.90 6.55 1.58
N GLY A 227 -9.05 6.25 0.95
CA GLY A 227 -10.32 6.12 1.69
C GLY A 227 -10.32 5.01 2.75
N HIS A 228 -9.65 3.87 2.51
CA HIS A 228 -9.50 2.82 3.51
C HIS A 228 -8.53 3.25 4.62
N VAL A 229 -7.46 3.98 4.26
CA VAL A 229 -6.52 4.56 5.22
C VAL A 229 -7.22 5.54 6.16
N ASP A 230 -8.02 6.46 5.63
CA ASP A 230 -8.78 7.45 6.40
C ASP A 230 -9.75 6.78 7.38
N PHE A 231 -10.44 5.74 6.92
CA PHE A 231 -11.31 4.93 7.76
C PHE A 231 -10.53 4.27 8.90
N LEU A 232 -9.45 3.56 8.60
CA LEU A 232 -8.63 2.87 9.60
C LEU A 232 -7.96 3.84 10.58
N GLU A 233 -7.54 5.01 10.11
CA GLU A 233 -6.98 6.08 10.94
C GLU A 233 -8.00 6.57 11.98
N LYS A 234 -9.25 6.79 11.57
CA LYS A 234 -10.32 7.15 12.51
C LYS A 234 -10.67 6.02 13.47
N VAL A 235 -10.74 4.78 12.98
CA VAL A 235 -10.98 3.60 13.83
C VAL A 235 -9.87 3.47 14.88
N HIS A 236 -8.62 3.73 14.50
CA HIS A 236 -7.48 3.73 15.41
C HIS A 236 -7.58 4.82 16.49
N GLN A 237 -8.32 5.91 16.26
CA GLN A 237 -8.51 6.98 17.25
C GLN A 237 -9.60 6.67 18.29
N LEU A 238 -10.38 5.59 18.11
CA LEU A 238 -11.47 5.24 19.02
C LEU A 238 -11.01 4.66 20.36
N ALA A 239 -9.74 4.26 20.46
CA ALA A 239 -9.16 3.69 21.67
C ALA A 239 -7.76 4.23 21.90
N GLU A 240 -7.34 4.27 23.17
CA GLU A 240 -5.96 4.64 23.55
C GLU A 240 -4.94 3.60 23.06
N LYS A 241 -5.32 2.31 23.09
CA LYS A 241 -4.52 1.18 22.63
C LYS A 241 -5.32 0.30 21.68
N PRO A 242 -5.52 0.71 20.42
CA PRO A 242 -6.31 -0.04 19.46
C PRO A 242 -5.56 -1.28 18.95
N TYR A 243 -6.25 -2.41 18.89
CA TYR A 243 -5.81 -3.61 18.18
C TYR A 243 -6.80 -3.88 17.05
N ILE A 244 -6.49 -3.40 15.86
CA ILE A 244 -7.41 -3.48 14.70
C ILE A 244 -7.21 -4.79 13.95
N ILE A 245 -8.29 -5.56 13.83
CA ILE A 245 -8.41 -6.77 13.03
C ILE A 245 -9.24 -6.45 11.78
N ALA A 246 -8.63 -6.60 10.60
CA ALA A 246 -9.32 -6.39 9.32
C ALA A 246 -9.75 -7.73 8.69
N GLY A 247 -11.05 -7.97 8.64
CA GLY A 247 -11.65 -9.12 7.96
C GLY A 247 -11.76 -8.91 6.46
N LEU A 248 -11.11 -9.80 5.70
CA LEU A 248 -11.14 -9.77 4.23
C LEU A 248 -12.10 -10.81 3.70
N HIS A 249 -13.17 -10.36 3.04
CA HIS A 249 -14.12 -11.26 2.38
C HIS A 249 -13.43 -12.08 1.27
N PHE A 250 -13.92 -13.28 1.02
CA PHE A 250 -13.49 -14.12 -0.12
C PHE A 250 -13.75 -13.46 -1.47
N ASP A 251 -12.92 -13.75 -2.47
CA ASP A 251 -13.04 -13.15 -3.80
C ASP A 251 -14.41 -13.42 -4.44
N GLN A 252 -14.96 -14.62 -4.24
CA GLN A 252 -16.29 -15.01 -4.71
C GLN A 252 -17.40 -14.18 -4.03
N GLU A 253 -17.23 -13.90 -2.74
CA GLU A 253 -18.17 -13.10 -1.97
C GLU A 253 -18.11 -11.63 -2.42
N VAL A 254 -16.90 -11.07 -2.58
CA VAL A 254 -16.71 -9.72 -3.14
C VAL A 254 -17.32 -9.61 -4.54
N ASN A 255 -17.14 -10.62 -5.40
CA ASN A 255 -17.75 -10.63 -6.72
C ASN A 255 -19.29 -10.69 -6.65
N ARG A 256 -19.88 -11.40 -5.68
CA ARG A 256 -21.34 -11.47 -5.52
C ARG A 256 -21.94 -10.08 -5.31
N TYR A 257 -21.41 -9.30 -4.36
CA TYR A 257 -22.01 -8.01 -4.00
C TYR A 257 -21.46 -6.80 -4.77
N LYS A 258 -20.26 -6.87 -5.38
CA LYS A 258 -19.73 -5.82 -6.28
C LYS A 258 -19.99 -6.08 -7.77
N GLY A 259 -20.19 -7.35 -8.16
CA GLY A 259 -20.39 -7.76 -9.54
C GLY A 259 -19.16 -7.58 -10.45
N LYS A 260 -19.40 -7.64 -11.77
CA LYS A 260 -18.39 -7.40 -12.83
C LYS A 260 -17.15 -8.30 -12.64
N ASN A 261 -15.96 -7.74 -12.80
CA ASN A 261 -14.65 -8.36 -12.64
C ASN A 261 -14.03 -8.16 -11.24
N TYR A 262 -14.80 -7.63 -10.28
CA TYR A 262 -14.30 -7.43 -8.92
C TYR A 262 -14.13 -8.77 -8.17
N PRO A 263 -13.16 -8.87 -7.25
CA PRO A 263 -12.17 -7.85 -6.93
C PRO A 263 -11.04 -7.76 -7.98
N ILE A 264 -10.42 -6.59 -8.11
CA ILE A 264 -9.27 -6.38 -9.00
C ILE A 264 -8.02 -7.07 -8.44
N MET A 265 -7.86 -7.03 -7.11
CA MET A 265 -6.84 -7.76 -6.37
C MET A 265 -7.47 -8.99 -5.68
N ASN A 266 -6.85 -10.15 -5.84
CA ASN A 266 -7.31 -11.35 -5.15
C ASN A 266 -7.09 -11.26 -3.63
N ILE A 267 -7.64 -12.20 -2.87
CA ILE A 267 -7.58 -12.16 -1.41
C ILE A 267 -6.16 -12.11 -0.85
N HIS A 268 -5.20 -12.76 -1.51
CA HIS A 268 -3.82 -12.80 -1.05
C HIS A 268 -3.09 -11.48 -1.32
N GLU A 269 -3.35 -10.83 -2.46
CA GLU A 269 -2.85 -9.49 -2.77
C GLU A 269 -3.46 -8.44 -1.82
N ARG A 270 -4.75 -8.55 -1.53
CA ARG A 270 -5.46 -7.69 -0.56
C ARG A 270 -4.91 -7.87 0.86
N THR A 271 -4.60 -9.11 1.24
CA THR A 271 -3.96 -9.43 2.53
C THR A 271 -2.66 -8.64 2.70
N LEU A 272 -1.74 -8.69 1.73
CA LEU A 272 -0.49 -7.93 1.82
C LEU A 272 -0.72 -6.42 1.81
N SER A 273 -1.68 -5.95 1.02
CA SER A 273 -2.00 -4.52 0.91
C SER A 273 -2.49 -3.95 2.23
N VAL A 274 -3.37 -4.69 2.93
CA VAL A 274 -3.93 -4.28 4.22
C VAL A 274 -2.91 -4.41 5.35
N LEU A 275 -2.12 -5.50 5.40
CA LEU A 275 -1.07 -5.69 6.41
C LEU A 275 0.06 -4.63 6.34
N ALA A 276 0.24 -3.96 5.20
CA ALA A 276 1.22 -2.89 5.06
C ALA A 276 0.81 -1.59 5.79
N CYS A 277 -0.47 -1.42 6.09
CA CYS A 277 -0.99 -0.23 6.76
C CYS A 277 -0.57 -0.20 8.24
N ARG A 278 -0.11 0.95 8.73
CA ARG A 278 0.33 1.13 10.13
C ARG A 278 -0.77 0.98 11.16
N TYR A 279 -2.02 1.20 10.77
CA TYR A 279 -3.18 1.14 11.66
C TYR A 279 -3.67 -0.31 11.86
N VAL A 280 -3.27 -1.26 11.00
CA VAL A 280 -3.74 -2.64 11.05
C VAL A 280 -2.80 -3.50 11.90
N SER A 281 -3.37 -4.22 12.86
CA SER A 281 -2.62 -5.15 13.71
C SER A 281 -2.63 -6.57 13.15
N GLU A 282 -3.80 -7.04 12.69
CA GLU A 282 -4.03 -8.40 12.18
C GLU A 282 -5.07 -8.42 11.06
N VAL A 283 -5.06 -9.49 10.25
CA VAL A 283 -6.01 -9.73 9.15
C VAL A 283 -6.66 -11.11 9.26
N VAL A 284 -7.99 -11.17 9.14
CA VAL A 284 -8.71 -12.43 8.92
C VAL A 284 -8.81 -12.69 7.42
N ILE A 285 -8.01 -13.64 6.93
CA ILE A 285 -7.99 -14.04 5.52
C ILE A 285 -9.17 -14.96 5.25
N GLY A 286 -10.19 -14.45 4.55
CA GLY A 286 -11.40 -15.22 4.26
C GLY A 286 -12.43 -15.08 5.37
N ALA A 287 -12.69 -13.86 5.80
CA ALA A 287 -13.74 -13.55 6.75
C ALA A 287 -15.13 -13.86 6.16
N PRO A 288 -16.08 -14.36 6.98
CA PRO A 288 -17.49 -14.46 6.58
C PRO A 288 -18.05 -13.06 6.28
N TYR A 289 -19.09 -13.01 5.45
CA TYR A 289 -19.76 -11.76 5.11
C TYR A 289 -20.53 -11.18 6.31
N ALA A 290 -21.36 -12.01 6.94
CA ALA A 290 -21.97 -11.70 8.23
C ALA A 290 -20.94 -11.74 9.36
N VAL A 291 -21.02 -10.77 10.26
CA VAL A 291 -20.22 -10.72 11.49
C VAL A 291 -20.88 -11.62 12.53
N THR A 292 -20.43 -12.87 12.60
CA THR A 292 -21.05 -13.89 13.46
C THR A 292 -20.63 -13.76 14.93
N ALA A 293 -21.50 -14.20 15.85
CA ALA A 293 -21.18 -14.26 17.28
C ALA A 293 -19.92 -15.09 17.57
N ASP A 294 -19.73 -16.21 16.85
CA ASP A 294 -18.54 -17.06 16.96
C ASP A 294 -17.24 -16.28 16.63
N LEU A 295 -17.27 -15.42 15.60
CA LEU A 295 -16.13 -14.59 15.23
C LEU A 295 -15.84 -13.55 16.32
N LEU A 296 -16.89 -12.90 16.83
CA LEU A 296 -16.78 -11.88 17.88
C LEU A 296 -16.21 -12.46 19.18
N ASP A 297 -16.68 -13.64 19.60
CA ASP A 297 -16.20 -14.34 20.80
C ASP A 297 -14.77 -14.87 20.61
N HIS A 298 -14.47 -15.47 19.46
CA HIS A 298 -13.14 -16.03 19.15
C HIS A 298 -12.04 -14.98 19.27
N PHE A 299 -12.25 -13.79 18.68
CA PHE A 299 -11.29 -12.69 18.74
C PHE A 299 -11.47 -11.78 19.95
N ARG A 300 -12.49 -12.02 20.80
CA ARG A 300 -12.85 -11.15 21.94
C ARG A 300 -13.01 -9.68 21.52
N VAL A 301 -13.76 -9.48 20.44
CA VAL A 301 -13.97 -8.17 19.83
C VAL A 301 -14.71 -7.27 20.81
N ALA A 302 -14.13 -6.10 21.09
CA ALA A 302 -14.74 -5.07 21.93
C ALA A 302 -15.57 -4.07 21.12
N LEU A 303 -15.20 -3.86 19.85
CA LEU A 303 -15.86 -2.89 18.98
C LEU A 303 -15.85 -3.38 17.53
N VAL A 304 -16.95 -3.19 16.81
CA VAL A 304 -17.06 -3.39 15.37
C VAL A 304 -17.33 -2.05 14.70
N CYS A 305 -16.52 -1.73 13.69
CA CYS A 305 -16.69 -0.49 12.92
C CYS A 305 -16.94 -0.81 11.45
N HIS A 306 -17.86 -0.06 10.85
CA HIS A 306 -18.09 -0.04 9.40
C HIS A 306 -18.08 1.41 8.92
N GLY A 307 -17.62 1.64 7.69
CA GLY A 307 -17.66 2.96 7.07
C GLY A 307 -19.08 3.35 6.64
N MET A 308 -19.30 4.60 6.22
CA MET A 308 -20.61 5.05 5.71
C MET A 308 -20.95 4.56 4.28
N THR A 309 -20.30 3.48 3.83
CA THR A 309 -20.61 2.82 2.56
C THR A 309 -21.84 1.95 2.71
N GLU A 310 -22.63 1.84 1.64
CA GLU A 310 -23.81 0.97 1.60
C GLU A 310 -23.47 -0.44 2.09
N VAL A 311 -24.26 -0.93 3.05
CA VAL A 311 -24.22 -2.31 3.51
C VAL A 311 -25.17 -3.10 2.63
N VAL A 312 -24.63 -4.02 1.82
CA VAL A 312 -25.45 -4.90 1.01
C VAL A 312 -26.00 -6.01 1.91
N PRO A 313 -27.30 -6.35 1.85
CA PRO A 313 -27.84 -7.48 2.61
C PRO A 313 -27.10 -8.80 2.30
N ASP A 314 -27.10 -9.72 3.26
CA ASP A 314 -26.57 -11.07 3.04
C ASP A 314 -27.47 -11.86 2.06
N LYS A 315 -27.05 -13.06 1.69
CA LYS A 315 -27.71 -13.93 0.69
C LYS A 315 -29.15 -14.29 1.07
N ASP A 316 -29.47 -14.32 2.35
CA ASP A 316 -30.80 -14.57 2.89
C ASP A 316 -31.61 -13.27 3.11
N GLY A 317 -31.03 -12.11 2.82
CA GLY A 317 -31.64 -10.79 2.99
C GLY A 317 -31.47 -10.20 4.39
N SER A 318 -30.78 -10.88 5.31
CA SER A 318 -30.43 -10.35 6.63
C SER A 318 -29.40 -9.22 6.54
N ASP A 319 -29.29 -8.43 7.60
CA ASP A 319 -28.20 -7.46 7.71
C ASP A 319 -26.94 -8.17 8.23
N PRO A 320 -25.78 -8.06 7.54
CA PRO A 320 -24.55 -8.70 7.99
C PRO A 320 -24.01 -8.20 9.33
N TYR A 321 -24.53 -7.10 9.88
CA TYR A 321 -24.18 -6.55 11.18
C TYR A 321 -25.32 -6.72 12.22
N GLU A 322 -26.33 -7.54 11.95
CA GLU A 322 -27.50 -7.73 12.83
C GLU A 322 -27.09 -8.13 14.26
N GLU A 323 -26.15 -9.06 14.40
CA GLU A 323 -25.58 -9.51 15.70
C GLU A 323 -24.89 -8.36 16.47
N VAL A 324 -24.30 -7.41 15.74
CA VAL A 324 -23.65 -6.23 16.32
C VAL A 324 -24.71 -5.22 16.77
N TRP A 325 -25.77 -5.03 15.97
CA TRP A 325 -26.88 -4.13 16.29
C TRP A 325 -27.68 -4.56 17.53
N MET A 326 -27.73 -5.87 17.81
CA MET A 326 -28.34 -6.37 19.03
C MET A 326 -27.54 -6.07 20.30
N ASN A 327 -26.30 -5.57 20.18
CA ASN A 327 -25.45 -5.21 21.30
C ASN A 327 -24.96 -3.75 21.18
N GLU A 328 -25.71 -2.82 21.75
CA GLU A 328 -25.44 -1.37 21.70
C GLU A 328 -24.03 -0.97 22.16
N ASN A 329 -23.32 -1.81 22.92
CA ASN A 329 -21.95 -1.56 23.38
C ASN A 329 -20.87 -1.91 22.35
N LEU A 330 -21.20 -2.65 21.28
CA LEU A 330 -20.24 -3.14 20.29
C LEU A 330 -20.09 -2.22 19.07
N MET A 331 -20.91 -1.19 18.89
CA MET A 331 -20.90 -0.40 17.66
C MET A 331 -20.33 1.00 17.84
N ALA A 332 -19.33 1.33 17.02
CA ALA A 332 -19.00 2.72 16.70
C ALA A 332 -19.23 2.93 15.20
N LEU A 333 -20.26 3.70 14.87
CA LEU A 333 -20.39 4.24 13.52
C LEU A 333 -19.39 5.38 13.38
N CYS A 334 -18.34 5.19 12.58
CA CYS A 334 -17.40 6.27 12.31
C CYS A 334 -18.03 7.24 11.31
N ASP A 335 -18.54 8.37 11.81
CA ASP A 335 -18.95 9.51 10.98
C ASP A 335 -17.80 9.92 10.05
N PHE A 336 -17.90 9.58 8.77
CA PHE A 336 -16.98 10.07 7.74
C PHE A 336 -17.71 10.68 6.56
N CYS A 337 -17.19 11.83 6.12
CA CYS A 337 -17.57 12.64 4.98
C CYS A 337 -17.53 11.90 3.63
N ARG A 338 -18.38 10.90 3.46
CA ARG A 338 -18.71 10.31 2.16
C ARG A 338 -19.14 11.39 1.18
N LEU A 339 -19.91 12.38 1.65
CA LEU A 339 -20.30 13.55 0.86
C LEU A 339 -19.10 14.30 0.28
N GLU A 340 -18.00 14.43 1.02
CA GLU A 340 -16.81 15.14 0.50
C GLU A 340 -16.03 14.28 -0.50
N PHE A 341 -15.94 12.96 -0.33
CA PHE A 341 -15.27 12.09 -1.31
C PHE A 341 -16.12 11.90 -2.58
N GLU A 342 -17.43 11.66 -2.45
CA GLU A 342 -18.36 11.57 -3.57
C GLU A 342 -18.47 12.90 -4.31
N ALA A 343 -18.61 14.03 -3.61
CA ALA A 343 -18.62 15.35 -4.26
C ALA A 343 -17.30 15.66 -4.95
N ARG A 344 -16.15 15.23 -4.39
CA ARG A 344 -14.84 15.37 -5.05
C ARG A 344 -14.72 14.50 -6.30
N ASN A 345 -15.12 13.23 -6.22
CA ASN A 345 -15.12 12.34 -7.38
C ASN A 345 -16.07 12.85 -8.47
N GLN A 346 -17.28 13.28 -8.11
CA GLN A 346 -18.22 13.91 -9.04
C GLN A 346 -17.63 15.19 -9.66
N LYS A 347 -16.91 16.01 -8.88
CA LYS A 347 -16.23 17.20 -9.41
C LYS A 347 -15.08 16.84 -10.36
N LYS A 348 -14.36 15.75 -10.08
CA LYS A 348 -13.29 15.25 -10.94
C LYS A 348 -13.85 14.67 -12.24
N GLU A 349 -14.87 13.82 -12.15
CA GLU A 349 -15.62 13.28 -13.30
C GLU A 349 -16.21 14.40 -14.16
N ALA A 350 -16.82 15.41 -13.55
CA ALA A 350 -17.35 16.57 -14.26
C ALA A 350 -16.25 17.37 -14.98
N LYS A 351 -15.07 17.51 -14.37
CA LYS A 351 -13.92 18.18 -14.98
C LYS A 351 -13.37 17.37 -16.16
N GLU A 352 -13.25 16.06 -16.00
CA GLU A 352 -12.80 15.14 -17.07
C GLU A 352 -13.79 15.13 -18.25
N LEU A 353 -15.09 15.09 -17.96
CA LEU A 353 -16.15 15.17 -18.97
C LEU A 353 -16.11 16.51 -19.73
N ALA A 354 -15.93 17.62 -19.01
CA ALA A 354 -15.81 18.94 -19.63
C ALA A 354 -14.58 19.06 -20.55
N VAL A 355 -13.45 18.45 -20.17
CA VAL A 355 -12.24 18.39 -21.02
C VAL A 355 -12.50 17.53 -22.26
N LEU A 356 -13.14 16.37 -22.11
CA LEU A 356 -13.54 15.51 -23.23
C LEU A 356 -14.47 16.23 -24.20
N GLU A 357 -15.48 16.94 -23.71
CA GLU A 357 -16.39 17.74 -24.54
C GLU A 357 -15.66 18.87 -25.26
N ALA A 358 -14.74 19.57 -24.57
CA ALA A 358 -13.94 20.63 -25.19
C ALA A 358 -13.01 20.09 -26.29
N MET A 359 -12.38 18.93 -26.07
CA MET A 359 -11.57 18.25 -27.09
C MET A 359 -12.42 17.84 -28.30
N ARG A 360 -13.64 17.32 -28.06
CA ARG A 360 -14.57 16.95 -29.13
C ARG A 360 -14.99 18.14 -29.98
N ARG A 361 -15.31 19.28 -29.36
CA ARG A 361 -15.64 20.53 -30.08
C ARG A 361 -14.47 21.04 -30.92
N LEU A 362 -13.24 20.95 -30.41
CA LEU A 362 -12.04 21.32 -31.15
C LEU A 362 -11.74 20.39 -32.34
N GLU A 363 -12.18 19.13 -32.28
CA GLU A 363 -12.11 18.19 -33.41
C GLU A 363 -13.20 18.46 -34.44
N GLU A 364 -14.41 18.81 -34.00
CA GLU A 364 -15.54 19.20 -34.87
C GLU A 364 -15.29 20.53 -35.59
N GLU A 365 -14.59 21.50 -34.97
CA GLU A 365 -14.22 22.77 -35.60
C GLU A 365 -13.04 22.65 -36.60
N LYS A 366 -12.35 21.50 -36.61
CA LYS A 366 -11.25 21.21 -37.56
C LYS A 366 -11.70 20.46 -38.81
N HIS A 367 -12.96 20.05 -38.88
CA HIS A 367 -13.61 19.47 -40.06
C HIS A 367 -14.61 20.46 -40.67
#